data_AF-A0AAW2QDL9-F1
#
_entry.id   AF-A0AAW2QDL9-F1
#
_cell.length_a   1.000
_cell.length_b   1.000
_cell.length_c   1.000
_cell.angle_alpha   90.00
_cell.angle_beta   90.00
_cell.angle_gamma   90.00
#
_symmetry.space_group_name_H-M   'P 1'
#
loop_
_entity.id
_entity.type
_entity.pdbx_description
1 polymer ?
#
loop_
_entity_poly.entity_id
_entity_poly.type
_entity_poly.pdbx_seq_one_letter_code
_entity_poly.pdbx_strand_id
1 'polypeptide(L)'
;MQAYHRQLAYCIYQFVEKEPMLGVVVIRGILRHWPITNCKKEVLLIGELEELVESMVPEQCKILALPLCRQITKCVNSWNSQVAERALYVWNNERFVKMASLAIHDVFPIIVEGIEKNLKGHWSRSVRQLTENVKEMLEEMEPILYFKCLSQLHHRQSATNEEEMRRRGRWERVEMAAKMNQSIQES
;
A
#
# COMPACT_ATOMS: atom_id res chain seq x y z
N MET A 1 18.31 4.95 16.21
CA MET A 1 18.25 4.96 14.72
C MET A 1 18.01 6.35 14.13
N GLN A 2 17.37 7.30 14.82
CA GLN A 2 17.27 8.68 14.32
C GLN A 2 18.64 9.41 14.22
N ALA A 3 19.59 9.10 15.10
CA ALA A 3 20.84 9.86 15.24
C ALA A 3 21.75 9.85 14.00
N TYR A 4 21.69 8.81 13.16
CA TYR A 4 22.58 8.66 11.99
C TYR A 4 21.82 8.55 10.65
N HIS A 5 20.49 8.57 10.68
CA HIS A 5 19.68 8.30 9.49
C HIS A 5 19.94 9.33 8.38
N ARG A 6 19.99 10.62 8.72
CA ARG A 6 20.26 11.69 7.73
C ARG A 6 21.61 11.51 7.04
N GLN A 7 22.64 11.14 7.79
CA GLN A 7 23.98 10.89 7.27
C GLN A 7 23.99 9.65 6.37
N LEU A 8 23.27 8.59 6.78
CA LEU A 8 23.14 7.38 5.98
C LEU A 8 22.37 7.63 4.68
N ALA A 9 21.23 8.31 4.74
CA ALA A 9 20.43 8.70 3.58
C ALA A 9 21.28 9.49 2.58
N TYR A 10 22.05 10.46 3.07
CA TYR A 10 22.97 11.23 2.25
C TYR A 10 24.04 10.36 1.57
N CYS A 11 24.65 9.42 2.29
CA CYS A 11 25.61 8.49 1.71
C CYS A 11 24.97 7.60 0.63
N ILE A 12 23.75 7.12 0.87
CA ILE A 12 23.00 6.31 -0.10
C ILE A 12 22.69 7.13 -1.36
N TYR A 13 22.19 8.35 -1.20
CA TYR A 13 21.87 9.25 -2.31
C TYR A 13 23.11 9.53 -3.18
N GLN A 14 24.23 9.92 -2.55
CA GLN A 14 25.50 10.15 -3.25
C GLN A 14 25.99 8.90 -4.01
N PHE A 15 25.79 7.72 -3.45
CA PHE A 15 26.17 6.48 -4.10
C PHE A 15 25.32 6.18 -5.33
N VAL A 16 24.01 6.43 -5.26
CA VAL A 16 23.08 6.30 -6.40
C VAL A 16 23.33 7.36 -7.46
N GLU A 17 23.65 8.60 -7.09
CA GLU A 17 24.02 9.65 -8.05
C GLU A 17 25.28 9.28 -8.86
N LYS A 18 26.25 8.61 -8.23
CA LYS A 18 27.47 8.18 -8.90
C LYS A 18 27.26 6.97 -9.81
N GLU A 19 26.42 6.02 -9.39
CA GLU A 19 26.10 4.82 -10.17
C GLU A 19 24.58 4.59 -10.16
N PRO A 20 23.84 5.20 -11.11
CA PRO A 20 22.38 5.17 -11.11
C PRO A 20 21.79 3.77 -11.16
N MET A 21 22.49 2.79 -11.75
CA MET A 21 22.03 1.41 -11.85
C MET A 21 21.83 0.75 -10.47
N LEU A 22 22.51 1.24 -9.44
CA LEU A 22 22.39 0.75 -8.07
C LEU A 22 21.11 1.23 -7.38
N GLY A 23 20.43 2.25 -7.90
CA GLY A 23 19.16 2.75 -7.35
C GLY A 23 18.10 1.65 -7.23
N VAL A 24 18.01 0.76 -8.23
CA VAL A 24 17.09 -0.39 -8.20
C VAL A 24 17.43 -1.37 -7.08
N VAL A 25 18.72 -1.63 -6.88
CA VAL A 25 19.22 -2.54 -5.83
C VAL A 25 18.94 -1.95 -4.45
N VAL A 26 19.21 -0.66 -4.26
CA VAL A 26 18.97 0.07 -3.01
C VAL A 26 17.50 0.07 -2.66
N ILE A 27 16.61 0.50 -3.56
CA ILE A 27 15.16 0.54 -3.28
C ILE A 27 14.63 -0.86 -2.95
N ARG A 28 15.02 -1.90 -3.72
CA ARG A 28 14.64 -3.28 -3.38
C ARG A 28 15.15 -3.71 -2.02
N GLY A 29 16.36 -3.29 -1.65
CA GLY A 29 16.94 -3.51 -0.32
C GLY A 29 16.12 -2.87 0.78
N ILE A 30 15.71 -1.60 0.62
CA ILE A 30 14.84 -0.88 1.56
C ILE A 30 13.49 -1.58 1.70
N LEU A 31 12.84 -1.90 0.58
CA LEU A 31 11.55 -2.59 0.57
C LEU A 31 11.61 -3.98 1.23
N ARG A 32 12.71 -4.71 1.04
CA ARG A 32 12.93 -6.02 1.67
C ARG A 32 13.06 -5.93 3.18
N HIS A 33 13.66 -4.86 3.69
CA HIS A 33 13.90 -4.65 5.12
C HIS A 33 12.94 -3.65 5.76
N TRP A 34 11.75 -3.49 5.15
CA TRP A 34 10.75 -2.53 5.62
C TRP A 34 10.39 -2.79 7.09
N PRO A 35 10.44 -1.79 7.98
CA PRO A 35 10.12 -1.95 9.38
C PRO A 35 8.61 -2.13 9.57
N ILE A 36 8.20 -3.21 10.24
CA ILE A 36 6.78 -3.53 10.47
C ILE A 36 6.32 -3.09 11.87
N THR A 37 7.26 -2.86 12.79
CA THR A 37 6.97 -2.59 14.22
C THR A 37 7.35 -1.18 14.67
N ASN A 38 7.94 -0.36 13.80
CA ASN A 38 8.47 0.96 14.17
C ASN A 38 8.00 2.04 13.19
N CYS A 39 6.90 2.69 13.53
CA CYS A 39 6.28 3.74 12.71
C CYS A 39 7.22 4.92 12.42
N LYS A 40 8.09 5.31 13.36
CA LYS A 40 9.07 6.39 13.12
C LYS A 40 10.04 6.02 12.00
N LYS A 41 10.49 4.77 11.94
CA LYS A 41 11.36 4.31 10.85
C LYS A 41 10.60 4.21 9.53
N GLU A 42 9.32 3.81 9.55
CA GLU A 42 8.50 3.83 8.34
C GLU A 42 8.39 5.23 7.74
N VAL A 43 8.05 6.23 8.55
CA VAL A 43 7.97 7.65 8.11
C VAL A 43 9.28 8.11 7.47
N LEU A 44 10.41 7.78 8.09
CA LEU A 44 11.74 8.09 7.58
C LEU A 44 12.03 7.41 6.23
N LEU A 45 11.75 6.11 6.10
CA LEU A 45 11.99 5.37 4.85
C LEU A 45 11.03 5.76 3.73
N ILE A 46 9.80 6.19 4.04
CA ILE A 46 8.91 6.77 3.02
C ILE A 46 9.58 8.02 2.40
N GLY A 47 10.20 8.85 3.24
CA GLY A 47 10.96 10.00 2.77
C GLY A 47 12.18 9.65 1.94
N GLU A 48 12.99 8.70 2.39
CA GLU A 48 14.14 8.22 1.59
C GLU A 48 13.70 7.65 0.24
N LEU A 49 12.61 6.87 0.19
CA LEU A 49 12.11 6.33 -1.06
C LEU A 49 11.63 7.41 -2.02
N GLU A 50 10.95 8.44 -1.52
CA GLU A 50 10.53 9.59 -2.32
C GLU A 50 11.73 10.33 -2.92
N GLU A 51 12.74 10.64 -2.09
CA GLU A 51 13.97 11.31 -2.55
C GLU A 51 14.76 10.46 -3.57
N LEU A 52 14.82 9.14 -3.39
CA LEU A 52 15.48 8.26 -4.34
C LEU A 52 14.78 8.25 -5.71
N VAL A 53 13.45 8.33 -5.75
CA VAL A 53 12.67 8.35 -7.01
C VAL A 53 13.00 9.57 -7.89
N GLU A 54 13.40 10.71 -7.29
CA GLU A 54 13.80 11.93 -8.02
C GLU A 54 14.98 11.70 -8.97
N SER A 55 15.93 10.86 -8.58
CA SER A 55 17.16 10.60 -9.32
C SER A 55 17.05 9.45 -10.34
N MET A 56 15.92 8.71 -10.36
CA MET A 56 15.80 7.50 -11.16
C MET A 56 15.62 7.76 -12.66
N VAL A 57 16.10 6.87 -13.51
CA VAL A 57 15.79 6.91 -14.95
C VAL A 57 14.47 6.17 -15.25
N PRO A 58 13.77 6.49 -16.37
CA PRO A 58 12.46 5.92 -16.68
C PRO A 58 12.41 4.38 -16.69
N GLU A 59 13.47 3.71 -17.13
CA GLU A 59 13.58 2.25 -17.17
C GLU A 59 13.53 1.64 -15.76
N GLN A 60 14.21 2.30 -14.81
CA GLN A 60 14.22 1.89 -13.40
C GLN A 60 12.86 2.16 -12.75
N CYS A 61 12.27 3.33 -13.03
CA CYS A 61 10.94 3.70 -12.59
C CYS A 61 9.90 2.64 -13.00
N LYS A 62 9.92 2.19 -14.26
CA LYS A 62 9.00 1.15 -14.75
C LYS A 62 9.15 -0.18 -13.99
N ILE A 63 10.38 -0.59 -13.67
CA ILE A 63 10.67 -1.82 -12.92
C ILE A 63 10.18 -1.70 -11.46
N LEU A 64 10.28 -0.50 -10.88
CA LEU A 64 10.01 -0.26 -9.46
C LEU A 64 8.60 0.24 -9.16
N ALA A 65 7.84 0.63 -10.17
CA ALA A 65 6.52 1.22 -9.97
C ALA A 65 5.58 0.33 -9.17
N LEU A 66 5.38 -0.91 -9.61
CA LEU A 66 4.52 -1.84 -8.90
C LEU A 66 4.97 -2.11 -7.44
N PRO A 67 6.24 -2.48 -7.15
CA PRO A 67 6.65 -2.74 -5.77
C PRO A 67 6.63 -1.50 -4.87
N LEU A 68 7.01 -0.32 -5.37
CA LEU A 68 6.95 0.93 -4.61
C LEU A 68 5.52 1.31 -4.30
N CYS A 69 4.65 1.40 -5.30
CA CYS A 69 3.26 1.75 -5.12
C CYS A 69 2.56 0.76 -4.18
N ARG A 70 2.81 -0.55 -4.31
CA ARG A 70 2.28 -1.55 -3.38
C ARG A 70 2.69 -1.29 -1.93
N GLN A 71 3.95 -0.89 -1.69
CA GLN A 71 4.40 -0.57 -0.34
C GLN A 71 3.78 0.73 0.18
N ILE A 72 3.73 1.79 -0.64
CA ILE A 72 3.07 3.05 -0.28
C ILE A 72 1.59 2.82 0.02
N THR A 73 0.87 2.01 -0.77
CA THR A 73 -0.53 1.66 -0.50
C THR A 73 -0.72 0.96 0.84
N LYS A 74 0.21 0.09 1.25
CA LYS A 74 0.18 -0.51 2.60
C LYS A 74 0.33 0.55 3.68
N CYS A 75 1.27 1.50 3.50
CA CYS A 75 1.48 2.59 4.44
C CYS A 75 0.28 3.54 4.51
N VAL A 76 -0.38 3.84 3.39
CA VAL A 76 -1.66 4.58 3.34
C VAL A 76 -2.73 3.90 4.20
N ASN A 77 -2.76 2.57 4.26
CA ASN A 77 -3.71 1.81 5.07
C ASN A 77 -3.20 1.50 6.49
N SER A 78 -2.11 2.12 6.94
CA SER A 78 -1.60 1.95 8.30
C SER A 78 -2.56 2.54 9.32
N TRP A 79 -2.74 1.88 10.47
CA TRP A 79 -3.50 2.42 11.59
C TRP A 79 -2.79 3.59 12.28
N ASN A 80 -1.48 3.76 12.04
CA ASN A 80 -0.73 4.89 12.53
C ASN A 80 -0.93 6.09 11.58
N SER A 81 -1.57 7.15 12.06
CA SER A 81 -1.92 8.30 11.23
C SER A 81 -0.70 9.00 10.61
N GLN A 82 0.44 9.08 11.32
CA GLN A 82 1.64 9.74 10.79
C GLN A 82 2.22 8.96 9.60
N VAL A 83 2.17 7.63 9.64
CA VAL A 83 2.61 6.78 8.52
C VAL A 83 1.67 6.95 7.33
N ALA A 84 0.36 6.93 7.56
CA ALA A 84 -0.65 7.11 6.52
C ALA A 84 -0.57 8.50 5.87
N GLU A 85 -0.50 9.57 6.67
CA GLU A 85 -0.33 10.95 6.22
C GLU A 85 0.94 11.08 5.37
N ARG A 86 2.09 10.59 5.87
CA ARG A 86 3.35 10.68 5.14
C ARG A 86 3.31 9.93 3.80
N ALA A 87 2.65 8.78 3.76
CA ALA A 87 2.47 8.00 2.54
C ALA A 87 1.52 8.68 1.53
N LEU A 88 0.47 9.35 2.01
CA LEU A 88 -0.43 10.12 1.15
C LEU A 88 0.29 11.34 0.56
N TYR A 89 1.13 12.02 1.32
CA TYR A 89 1.89 13.18 0.82
C TYR A 89 2.86 12.86 -0.32
N VAL A 90 3.29 11.60 -0.48
CA VAL A 90 4.11 11.18 -1.62
C VAL A 90 3.41 11.44 -2.96
N TRP A 91 2.07 11.47 -2.98
CA TRP A 91 1.30 11.73 -4.20
C TRP A 91 1.34 13.18 -4.67
N ASN A 92 1.81 14.12 -3.84
CA ASN A 92 2.06 15.49 -4.27
C ASN A 92 3.35 15.62 -5.10
N ASN A 93 4.17 14.57 -5.11
CA ASN A 93 5.41 14.53 -5.86
C ASN A 93 5.14 14.13 -7.32
N GLU A 94 5.30 15.06 -8.25
CA GLU A 94 5.08 14.84 -9.69
C GLU A 94 5.92 13.69 -10.26
N ARG A 95 7.14 13.53 -9.75
CA ARG A 95 8.08 12.49 -10.14
C ARG A 95 7.60 11.11 -9.72
N PHE A 96 7.04 11.00 -8.52
CA PHE A 96 6.38 9.79 -8.05
C PHE A 96 5.12 9.47 -8.87
N VAL A 97 4.27 10.46 -9.12
CA VAL A 97 3.06 10.29 -9.96
C VAL A 97 3.44 9.79 -11.35
N LYS A 98 4.41 10.44 -12.00
CA LYS A 98 4.92 10.04 -13.32
C LYS A 98 5.46 8.61 -13.33
N MET A 99 6.18 8.22 -12.28
CA MET A 99 6.70 6.86 -12.11
C MET A 99 5.55 5.84 -12.00
N ALA A 100 4.51 6.12 -11.20
CA ALA A 100 3.33 5.27 -11.08
C ALA A 100 2.62 5.10 -12.43
N SER A 101 2.53 6.17 -13.23
CA SER A 101 1.88 6.16 -14.54
C SER A 101 2.59 5.30 -15.59
N LEU A 102 3.90 5.02 -15.45
CA LEU A 102 4.63 4.13 -16.37
C LEU A 102 4.17 2.67 -16.31
N ALA A 103 3.52 2.26 -15.21
CA ALA A 103 2.96 0.91 -15.02
C ALA A 103 1.50 0.97 -14.57
N ILE A 104 0.76 1.97 -15.07
CA ILE A 104 -0.57 2.33 -14.58
C ILE A 104 -1.53 1.15 -14.48
N HIS A 105 -1.56 0.26 -15.47
CA HIS A 105 -2.49 -0.89 -15.50
C HIS A 105 -2.25 -1.90 -14.38
N ASP A 106 -1.01 -2.07 -13.93
CA ASP A 106 -0.66 -2.97 -12.82
C ASP A 106 -0.78 -2.26 -11.47
N VAL A 107 -0.51 -0.95 -11.46
CA VAL A 107 -0.41 -0.10 -10.29
C VAL A 107 -1.79 0.36 -9.79
N PHE A 108 -2.67 0.77 -10.69
CA PHE A 108 -4.01 1.30 -10.35
C PHE A 108 -4.87 0.36 -9.52
N PRO A 109 -5.03 -0.93 -9.88
CA PRO A 109 -5.90 -1.83 -9.13
C PRO A 109 -5.54 -1.91 -7.64
N ILE A 110 -4.25 -1.83 -7.31
CA ILE A 110 -3.76 -1.87 -5.93
C ILE A 110 -4.04 -0.55 -5.22
N ILE A 111 -3.79 0.57 -5.88
CA ILE A 111 -3.93 1.91 -5.27
C ILE A 111 -5.39 2.24 -5.06
N VAL A 112 -6.24 2.04 -6.06
CA VAL A 112 -7.70 2.26 -5.96
C VAL A 112 -8.28 1.42 -4.82
N GLU A 113 -7.92 0.14 -4.74
CA GLU A 113 -8.35 -0.72 -3.63
C GLU A 113 -7.90 -0.17 -2.26
N GLY A 114 -6.66 0.31 -2.17
CA GLY A 114 -6.13 0.88 -0.93
C GLY A 114 -6.76 2.21 -0.54
N ILE A 115 -7.06 3.09 -1.49
CA ILE A 115 -7.72 4.38 -1.28
C ILE A 115 -9.16 4.15 -0.80
N GLU A 116 -9.92 3.31 -1.52
CA GLU A 116 -11.30 2.97 -1.16
C GLU A 116 -11.40 2.28 0.21
N LYS A 117 -10.42 1.42 0.54
CA LYS A 117 -10.35 0.79 1.87
C LYS A 117 -10.05 1.82 2.97
N ASN A 118 -9.12 2.73 2.74
CA ASN A 118 -8.79 3.77 3.72
C ASN A 118 -10.00 4.68 3.99
N LEU A 119 -10.68 5.18 2.94
CA LEU A 119 -11.86 6.04 3.09
C LEU A 119 -12.96 5.39 3.93
N LYS A 120 -13.18 4.09 3.74
CA LYS A 120 -14.19 3.32 4.49
C LYS A 120 -13.80 3.06 5.95
N GLY A 121 -12.51 2.87 6.24
CA GLY A 121 -12.07 2.24 7.49
C GLY A 121 -11.08 3.02 8.35
N HIS A 122 -10.46 4.09 7.84
CA HIS A 122 -9.44 4.81 8.60
C HIS A 122 -10.07 5.73 9.65
N TRP A 123 -9.59 5.63 10.89
CA TRP A 123 -10.17 6.34 12.04
C TRP A 123 -9.89 7.86 12.02
N SER A 124 -8.70 8.28 11.58
CA SER A 124 -8.33 9.70 11.55
C SER A 124 -9.08 10.43 10.44
N ARG A 125 -9.75 11.54 10.80
CA ARG A 125 -10.43 12.43 9.85
C ARG A 125 -9.44 13.11 8.89
N SER A 126 -8.27 13.52 9.38
CA SER A 126 -7.25 14.19 8.55
C SER A 126 -6.73 13.25 7.46
N VAL A 127 -6.43 12.00 7.81
CA VAL A 127 -6.03 10.97 6.83
C VAL A 127 -7.11 10.74 5.79
N ARG A 128 -8.38 10.65 6.19
CA ARG A 128 -9.49 10.48 5.24
C ARG A 128 -9.60 11.67 4.28
N GLN A 129 -9.42 12.90 4.75
CA GLN A 129 -9.41 14.07 3.87
C GLN A 129 -8.26 14.03 2.86
N LEU A 130 -7.05 13.70 3.30
CA LEU A 130 -5.91 13.53 2.39
C LEU A 130 -6.15 12.40 1.37
N THR A 131 -6.80 11.33 1.82
CA THR A 131 -7.15 10.19 0.97
C THR A 131 -8.18 10.59 -0.10
N GLU A 132 -9.15 11.44 0.25
CA GLU A 132 -10.11 11.99 -0.71
C GLU A 132 -9.41 12.85 -1.77
N ASN A 133 -8.47 13.71 -1.37
CA ASN A 133 -7.71 14.51 -2.33
C ASN A 133 -6.90 13.63 -3.31
N VAL A 134 -6.29 12.55 -2.81
CA VAL A 134 -5.58 11.58 -3.67
C VAL A 134 -6.56 10.84 -4.58
N LYS A 135 -7.76 10.49 -4.09
CA LYS A 135 -8.82 9.90 -4.91
C LYS A 135 -9.22 10.80 -6.07
N GLU A 136 -9.53 12.06 -5.80
CA GLU A 136 -9.92 13.05 -6.81
C GLU A 136 -8.85 13.15 -7.89
N MET A 137 -7.57 13.28 -7.50
CA MET A 137 -6.45 13.29 -8.43
C MET A 137 -6.36 12.03 -9.31
N LEU A 138 -6.58 10.84 -8.74
CA LEU A 138 -6.54 9.58 -9.50
C LEU A 138 -7.72 9.44 -10.47
N GLU A 139 -8.91 9.91 -10.07
CA GLU A 139 -10.12 9.95 -10.90
C GLU A 139 -9.94 10.93 -12.07
N GLU A 140 -9.34 12.10 -11.83
CA GLU A 140 -9.00 13.06 -12.88
C GLU A 140 -7.94 12.53 -13.85
N MET A 141 -6.93 11.81 -13.32
CA MET A 141 -5.82 11.30 -14.13
C MET A 141 -6.26 10.19 -15.08
N GLU A 142 -7.05 9.21 -14.63
CA GLU A 142 -7.43 8.04 -15.42
C GLU A 142 -8.87 7.57 -15.09
N PRO A 143 -9.91 8.33 -15.50
CA PRO A 143 -11.29 8.14 -15.04
C PRO A 143 -11.87 6.77 -15.43
N ILE A 144 -11.61 6.32 -16.67
CA ILE A 144 -12.12 5.04 -17.18
C ILE A 144 -11.46 3.87 -16.43
N LEU A 145 -10.15 3.95 -16.20
CA LEU A 145 -9.42 2.89 -15.50
C LEU A 145 -9.79 2.85 -14.02
N TYR A 146 -9.99 4.01 -13.38
CA TYR A 146 -10.47 4.11 -12.00
C TYR A 146 -11.83 3.42 -11.86
N PHE A 147 -12.80 3.77 -12.71
CA PHE A 147 -14.13 3.16 -12.71
C PHE A 147 -14.08 1.64 -12.90
N LYS A 148 -13.23 1.16 -13.83
CA LYS A 148 -13.02 -0.28 -14.05
C LYS A 148 -12.45 -0.96 -12.79
N CYS A 149 -11.45 -0.35 -12.14
CA CYS A 149 -10.85 -0.89 -10.92
C CYS A 149 -11.88 -0.95 -9.77
N LEU A 150 -12.70 0.08 -9.62
CA LEU A 150 -13.77 0.13 -8.63
C LEU A 150 -14.80 -0.98 -8.86
N SER A 151 -15.25 -1.17 -10.10
CA SER A 151 -16.17 -2.25 -10.47
C SER A 151 -15.59 -3.63 -10.14
N GLN A 152 -14.32 -3.87 -10.49
CA GLN A 152 -13.61 -5.11 -10.17
C GLN A 152 -13.44 -5.32 -8.67
N LEU A 153 -13.22 -4.25 -7.90
CA LEU A 153 -13.14 -4.29 -6.45
C LEU A 153 -14.47 -4.75 -5.83
N HIS A 154 -15.60 -4.17 -6.27
CA HIS A 154 -16.93 -4.57 -5.81
C HIS A 154 -17.25 -6.02 -6.12
N HIS A 155 -16.93 -6.51 -7.33
CA HIS A 155 -17.10 -7.92 -7.67
C HIS A 155 -16.26 -8.84 -6.77
N ARG A 156 -14.98 -8.50 -6.53
CA ARG A 156 -14.10 -9.26 -5.63
C ARG A 156 -14.61 -9.27 -4.19
N GLN A 157 -15.16 -8.15 -3.71
CA GLN A 157 -15.76 -8.05 -2.37
C GLN A 157 -17.01 -8.92 -2.24
N SER A 158 -17.92 -8.90 -3.22
CA SER A 158 -19.11 -9.77 -3.21
C SER A 158 -18.73 -11.24 -3.16
N ALA A 159 -17.81 -11.67 -4.04
CA ALA A 159 -17.35 -13.06 -4.07
C ALA A 159 -16.69 -13.49 -2.75
N THR A 160 -15.90 -12.60 -2.13
CA THR A 160 -15.28 -12.87 -0.82
C THR A 160 -16.33 -13.02 0.28
N ASN A 161 -17.34 -12.13 0.30
CA ASN A 161 -18.43 -12.18 1.28
C ASN A 161 -19.27 -13.45 1.16
N GLU A 162 -19.58 -13.88 -0.06
CA GLU A 162 -20.27 -15.14 -0.34
C GLU A 162 -19.46 -16.34 0.16
N GLU A 163 -18.15 -16.34 -0.09
CA GLU A 163 -17.29 -17.41 0.38
C GLU A 163 -17.21 -17.45 1.91
N GLU A 164 -17.13 -16.28 2.58
CA GLU A 164 -17.18 -16.19 4.03
C GLU A 164 -18.50 -16.69 4.61
N MET A 165 -19.64 -16.35 4.00
CA MET A 165 -20.95 -16.88 4.41
C MET A 165 -20.98 -18.41 4.28
N ARG A 166 -20.43 -18.96 3.19
CA ARG A 166 -20.31 -20.41 3.00
C ARG A 166 -19.37 -21.05 4.03
N ARG A 167 -18.29 -20.37 4.43
CA ARG A 167 -17.40 -20.82 5.52
C ARG A 167 -18.12 -20.81 6.86
N ARG A 168 -18.85 -19.74 7.20
CA ARG A 168 -19.64 -19.63 8.44
C ARG A 168 -20.67 -20.76 8.56
N GLY A 169 -21.47 -20.99 7.52
CA GLY A 169 -22.46 -22.08 7.52
C GLY A 169 -21.84 -23.49 7.60
N ARG A 170 -20.59 -23.68 7.15
CA ARG A 170 -19.86 -24.95 7.38
C ARG A 170 -19.46 -25.11 8.85
N TRP A 171 -18.97 -24.06 9.48
CA TRP A 171 -18.58 -24.07 10.89
C TRP A 171 -19.77 -24.31 11.82
N GLU A 172 -20.92 -23.68 11.55
CA GLU A 172 -22.15 -23.89 12.33
C GLU A 172 -22.61 -25.36 12.29
N ARG A 173 -22.52 -26.02 11.13
CA ARG A 173 -22.84 -27.46 11.03
C ARG A 173 -21.89 -28.34 11.85
N VAL A 174 -20.61 -28.02 11.83
CA VAL A 174 -19.61 -28.75 12.64
C VAL A 174 -19.88 -28.55 14.13
N GLU A 175 -20.19 -27.32 14.55
CA GLU A 175 -20.49 -27.01 15.94
C GLU A 175 -21.77 -27.72 16.42
N MET A 176 -22.83 -27.74 15.60
CA MET A 176 -24.06 -28.49 15.91
C MET A 176 -23.80 -29.99 16.04
N ALA A 177 -23.04 -30.58 15.12
CA ALA A 177 -22.69 -32.01 15.18
C ALA A 177 -21.83 -32.33 16.42
N ALA A 178 -20.89 -31.45 16.80
CA ALA A 178 -20.09 -31.60 18.00
C ALA A 178 -20.96 -31.59 19.27
N LYS A 179 -21.91 -30.65 19.37
CA LYS A 179 -22.87 -30.57 20.50
C LYS A 179 -23.73 -31.83 20.60
N MET A 180 -24.23 -32.34 19.47
CA MET A 180 -25.01 -33.59 19.46
C MET A 180 -24.19 -34.79 19.93
N ASN A 181 -22.93 -34.91 19.50
CA ASN A 181 -22.06 -36.01 19.93
C ASN A 181 -21.73 -35.96 21.43
N GLN A 182 -21.56 -34.77 22.01
CA GLN A 182 -21.37 -34.61 23.46
C GLN A 182 -22.62 -35.05 24.24
N SER A 183 -23.82 -34.66 23.78
CA SER A 183 -25.06 -35.11 24.43
C SER A 183 -25.29 -36.63 24.36
N ILE A 184 -24.76 -37.30 23.33
CA ILE A 184 -24.83 -38.76 23.19
C ILE A 184 -23.82 -39.46 24.11
N GLN A 185 -22.67 -38.83 24.40
CA GLN A 185 -21.66 -39.39 25.30
C GLN A 185 -21.99 -39.21 26.80
N GLU A 186 -22.83 -38.24 27.13
CA GLU A 186 -23.30 -37.96 28.50
C GLU A 186 -24.60 -38.70 28.87
N SER A 187 -25.21 -39.43 27.92
CA SER A 187 -26.40 -40.27 28.09
C SER A 187 -26.05 -41.75 28.19
#